data_AF-A0A0G0ARF0-F1
#
_entry.id   AF-A0A0G0ARF0-F1
#
_cell.length_a   1.000
_cell.length_b   1.000
_cell.length_c   1.000
_cell.angle_alpha   90.00
_cell.angle_beta   90.00
_cell.angle_gamma   90.00
#
_symmetry.space_group_name_H-M   'P 1'
#
loop_
_entity.id
_entity.type
_entity.pdbx_description
1 polymer ?
#
loop_
_entity_poly.entity_id
_entity_poly.type
_entity_poly.pdbx_seq_one_letter_code
_entity_poly.pdbx_strand_id
1 'polypeptide(L)'
;MVEAVKMKYNFFEIDRHGDLKKTSQDLKKKPETKKNFFTDNVNINVGYSIVTPILIGVIIGLTLDSRFHSKPVFTVFFIFLGTVLSFYNLFKLIK
;
A
#
# COMPACT_ATOMS: atom_id res chain seq x y z
N MET A 1 -20.01 6.49 36.41
CA MET A 1 -19.93 6.83 34.97
C MET A 1 -19.44 8.27 34.87
N VAL A 2 -18.26 8.52 34.30
CA VAL A 2 -17.73 9.88 34.11
C VAL A 2 -17.82 10.20 32.62
N GLU A 3 -18.54 11.26 32.29
CA GLU A 3 -18.79 11.72 30.93
C GLU A 3 -17.53 12.42 30.39
N ALA A 4 -17.10 12.04 29.19
CA ALA A 4 -15.91 12.60 28.57
C ALA A 4 -16.18 14.04 28.08
N VAL A 5 -15.57 15.02 28.73
CA VAL A 5 -15.64 16.44 28.34
C VAL A 5 -14.84 16.65 27.05
N LYS A 6 -15.55 16.91 25.95
CA LYS A 6 -14.97 17.18 24.63
C LYS A 6 -14.44 18.62 24.57
N MET A 7 -13.15 18.80 24.81
CA MET A 7 -12.49 20.11 24.74
C MET A 7 -12.49 20.66 23.30
N LYS A 8 -13.12 21.82 23.08
CA LYS A 8 -13.17 22.55 21.81
C LYS A 8 -12.06 23.61 21.79
N TYR A 9 -10.95 23.32 21.12
CA TYR A 9 -9.85 24.26 20.98
C TYR A 9 -10.21 25.33 19.92
N ASN A 10 -10.11 26.60 20.31
CA ASN A 10 -10.24 27.73 19.39
C ASN A 10 -8.84 28.20 19.00
N PHE A 11 -8.52 28.16 17.71
CA PHE A 11 -7.25 28.64 17.19
C PHE A 11 -7.36 30.12 16.80
N PHE A 12 -6.31 30.88 17.09
CA PHE A 12 -6.19 32.29 16.75
C PHE A 12 -5.03 32.44 15.78
N GLU A 13 -5.31 33.05 14.63
CA GLU A 13 -4.29 33.33 13.62
C GLU A 13 -3.98 34.83 13.66
N ILE A 14 -2.70 35.18 13.61
CA ILE A 14 -2.24 36.56 13.54
C ILE A 14 -2.13 36.91 12.06
N ASP A 15 -2.85 37.93 11.61
CA ASP A 15 -2.74 38.39 10.23
C ASP A 15 -1.47 39.23 10.01
N ARG A 16 -1.23 39.61 8.75
CA ARG A 16 -0.03 40.39 8.37
C ARG A 16 -0.02 41.81 8.94
N HIS A 17 -1.13 42.26 9.53
CA HIS A 17 -1.25 43.55 10.20
C HIS A 17 -1.04 43.44 11.71
N GLY A 18 -0.85 42.22 12.23
CA GLY A 18 -0.64 41.94 13.64
C GLY A 18 -1.94 41.73 14.42
N ASP A 19 -3.09 41.65 13.74
CA ASP A 19 -4.38 41.49 14.38
C ASP A 19 -4.75 40.01 14.58
N LEU A 20 -5.35 39.72 15.73
CA LEU A 20 -5.79 38.37 16.11
C LEU A 20 -7.16 38.07 15.50
N LYS A 21 -7.21 37.16 14.53
CA LYS A 21 -8.45 36.66 13.96
C LYS A 21 -8.82 35.31 14.59
N LYS A 22 -9.98 35.25 15.26
CA LYS A 22 -10.58 33.99 15.71
C LYS A 22 -10.99 33.18 14.49
N THR A 23 -10.27 32.10 14.21
CA THR A 23 -10.63 31.17 13.13
C THR A 23 -11.18 29.90 13.78
N SER A 24 -12.49 29.72 13.68
CA SER A 24 -13.10 28.41 13.95
C SER A 24 -12.94 27.61 12.68
N GLN A 25 -11.75 27.04 12.46
CA GLN A 25 -11.63 26.02 11.44
C GLN A 25 -12.53 24.86 11.88
N ASP A 26 -13.73 24.78 11.30
CA ASP A 26 -14.30 23.48 10.97
C ASP A 26 -13.14 22.71 10.33
N LEU A 27 -12.64 21.72 11.05
CA LEU A 27 -11.65 20.79 10.55
C LEU A 27 -12.28 20.24 9.27
N LYS A 28 -11.96 20.84 8.11
CA LYS A 28 -12.21 20.23 6.82
C LYS A 28 -11.50 18.91 6.95
N LYS A 29 -12.28 17.85 7.23
CA LYS A 29 -11.82 16.48 7.27
C LYS A 29 -11.05 16.35 5.97
N LYS A 30 -9.72 16.35 6.07
CA LYS A 30 -8.84 16.02 4.96
C LYS A 30 -9.45 14.73 4.44
N PRO A 31 -9.91 14.66 3.17
CA PRO A 31 -10.50 13.44 2.66
C PRO A 31 -9.51 12.36 3.02
N GLU A 32 -9.96 11.35 3.77
CA GLU A 32 -9.14 10.21 4.17
C GLU A 32 -8.63 9.65 2.86
N THR A 33 -7.45 10.11 2.46
CA THR A 33 -6.69 9.56 1.37
C THR A 33 -6.43 8.19 1.90
N LYS A 34 -7.18 7.20 1.39
CA LYS A 34 -6.97 5.80 1.72
C LYS A 34 -5.47 5.61 1.65
N LYS A 35 -4.83 5.55 2.81
CA LYS A 35 -3.39 5.41 2.91
C LYS A 35 -3.17 4.02 2.37
N ASN A 36 -2.92 3.93 1.07
CA ASN A 36 -2.49 2.70 0.45
C ASN A 36 -1.18 2.42 1.19
N PHE A 37 -1.18 1.40 2.05
CA PHE A 37 -0.02 1.00 2.86
C PHE A 37 1.28 0.79 2.04
N PHE A 38 1.13 0.82 0.72
CA PHE A 38 2.12 0.65 -0.33
C PHE A 38 2.82 1.95 -0.81
N THR A 39 2.34 3.16 -0.50
CA THR A 39 2.80 4.37 -1.25
C THR A 39 3.93 5.19 -0.64
N ASP A 40 4.33 4.97 0.61
CA ASP A 40 5.34 5.85 1.25
C ASP A 40 6.80 5.40 0.99
N ASN A 41 7.02 4.20 0.43
CA ASN A 41 8.36 3.64 0.15
C ASN A 41 8.43 2.99 -1.25
N VAL A 42 8.46 3.81 -2.30
CA VAL A 42 8.41 3.39 -3.72
C VAL A 42 9.41 2.26 -4.04
N ASN A 43 10.61 2.26 -3.45
CA ASN A 43 11.64 1.26 -3.72
C ASN A 43 11.33 -0.13 -3.14
N ILE A 44 10.88 -0.21 -1.89
CA ILE A 44 10.51 -1.49 -1.25
C ILE A 44 9.27 -2.08 -1.94
N ASN A 45 8.39 -1.18 -2.38
CA ASN A 45 7.12 -1.54 -2.96
C ASN A 45 7.25 -2.25 -4.31
N VAL A 46 8.24 -1.84 -5.13
CA VAL A 46 8.56 -2.46 -6.41
C VAL A 46 9.23 -3.83 -6.22
N GLY A 47 10.16 -3.96 -5.27
CA GLY A 47 10.77 -5.26 -4.97
C GLY A 47 9.72 -6.28 -4.53
N TYR A 48 8.81 -5.87 -3.65
CA TYR A 48 7.73 -6.73 -3.17
C TYR A 48 6.76 -7.14 -4.29
N SER A 49 6.45 -6.24 -5.23
CA SER A 49 5.53 -6.51 -6.33
C SER A 49 6.07 -7.53 -7.34
N ILE A 50 7.39 -7.70 -7.40
CA ILE A 50 8.09 -8.69 -8.24
C ILE A 50 8.30 -10.01 -7.47
N VAL A 51 8.86 -9.93 -6.26
CA VAL A 51 9.23 -11.14 -5.49
C VAL A 51 8.00 -11.96 -5.09
N THR A 52 6.90 -11.29 -4.72
CA THR A 52 5.68 -11.94 -4.24
C THR A 52 5.06 -12.92 -5.26
N PRO A 53 4.72 -12.52 -6.49
CA PRO A 53 4.14 -13.44 -7.48
C PRO A 53 5.10 -14.56 -7.89
N ILE A 54 6.43 -14.33 -7.90
CA ILE A 54 7.41 -15.37 -8.17
C ILE A 54 7.42 -16.42 -7.05
N LEU A 55 7.50 -15.98 -5.78
CA LEU A 55 7.46 -16.89 -4.62
C LEU A 55 6.17 -17.72 -4.58
N ILE A 56 5.03 -17.09 -4.85
CA ILE A 56 3.74 -17.78 -4.94
C ILE A 56 3.79 -18.84 -6.04
N GLY A 57 4.33 -18.49 -7.22
CA GLY A 57 4.52 -19.44 -8.32
C GLY A 57 5.40 -20.62 -7.94
N VAL A 58 6.51 -20.39 -7.24
CA VAL A 58 7.40 -21.46 -6.75
C VAL A 58 6.67 -22.39 -5.79
N ILE A 59 5.96 -21.85 -4.79
CA ILE A 59 5.25 -22.65 -3.78
C ILE A 59 4.18 -23.53 -4.43
N ILE A 60 3.38 -22.93 -5.31
CA ILE A 60 2.33 -23.65 -6.05
C ILE A 60 2.96 -24.71 -6.94
N GLY A 61 4.00 -24.34 -7.70
CA GLY A 61 4.69 -25.22 -8.62
C GLY A 61 5.32 -26.42 -7.94
N LEU A 62 6.01 -26.23 -6.81
CA LEU A 62 6.59 -27.34 -6.04
C LEU A 62 5.53 -28.26 -5.46
N THR A 63 4.42 -27.69 -4.98
CA THR A 63 3.28 -28.46 -4.47
C THR A 63 2.68 -29.33 -5.58
N LEU A 64 2.56 -28.77 -6.79
CA LEU A 64 2.01 -29.46 -7.94
C LEU A 64 2.98 -30.54 -8.47
N ASP A 65 4.26 -30.20 -8.62
CA ASP A 65 5.28 -31.16 -9.05
C ASP A 65 5.38 -32.35 -8.09
N SER A 66 5.29 -32.10 -6.78
CA SER A 66 5.25 -33.16 -5.77
C SER A 66 3.99 -34.02 -5.84
N ARG A 67 2.84 -33.46 -6.25
CA ARG A 67 1.57 -34.19 -6.37
C ARG A 67 1.51 -35.06 -7.62
N PHE A 68 2.05 -34.58 -8.73
CA PHE A 68 2.03 -35.28 -10.02
C PHE A 68 3.28 -36.16 -10.24
N HIS A 69 4.21 -36.18 -9.28
CA HIS A 69 5.54 -36.82 -9.43
C HIS A 69 6.27 -36.38 -10.71
N SER A 70 5.95 -35.18 -11.21
CA SER A 70 6.65 -34.62 -12.34
C SER A 70 8.02 -34.11 -11.89
N LYS A 71 8.98 -34.17 -12.80
CA LYS A 71 10.17 -33.30 -12.76
C LYS A 71 9.72 -31.84 -12.55
N PRO A 72 10.58 -30.89 -12.14
CA PRO A 72 10.19 -29.52 -11.76
C PRO A 72 9.64 -28.64 -12.91
N VAL A 73 8.68 -29.16 -13.67
CA VAL A 73 8.10 -28.61 -14.89
C VAL A 73 7.03 -27.62 -14.51
N PHE A 74 6.14 -27.95 -13.56
CA PHE A 74 5.15 -27.00 -13.08
C PHE A 74 5.83 -25.84 -12.35
N THR A 75 6.86 -26.11 -11.55
CA THR A 75 7.67 -25.09 -10.89
C THR A 75 8.24 -24.09 -11.89
N VAL A 76 8.89 -24.55 -12.96
CA VAL A 76 9.43 -23.67 -14.00
C VAL A 76 8.31 -22.90 -14.70
N PHE A 77 7.20 -23.55 -15.03
CA PHE A 77 6.04 -22.91 -15.67
C PHE A 77 5.41 -21.82 -14.79
N PHE A 78 5.22 -22.07 -13.50
CA PHE A 78 4.65 -21.10 -12.57
C PHE A 78 5.62 -19.96 -12.24
N ILE A 79 6.93 -20.21 -12.20
CA ILE A 79 7.93 -19.14 -12.12
C ILE A 79 7.84 -18.23 -13.34
N PHE A 80 7.70 -18.80 -14.53
CA PHE A 80 7.55 -18.02 -15.77
C PHE A 80 6.29 -17.16 -15.74
N LEU A 81 5.15 -17.74 -15.36
CA LEU A 81 3.90 -17.01 -15.13
C LEU A 81 4.04 -15.90 -14.08
N GLY A 82 4.66 -16.19 -12.94
CA GLY A 82 4.92 -15.21 -11.88
C GLY A 82 5.82 -14.07 -12.34
N THR A 83 6.77 -14.36 -13.22
CA THR A 83 7.64 -13.35 -13.85
C THR A 83 6.86 -12.45 -14.79
N VAL A 84 6.02 -13.00 -15.68
CA VAL A 84 5.14 -12.21 -16.56
C VAL A 84 4.19 -11.33 -15.74
N LEU A 85 3.61 -11.87 -14.66
CA LEU A 85 2.76 -11.11 -13.74
C LEU A 85 3.51 -9.97 -13.06
N SER A 86 4.77 -10.22 -12.65
CA SER A 86 5.65 -9.20 -12.06
C SER A 86 5.87 -8.04 -13.02
N PHE A 87 6.21 -8.34 -14.28
CA PHE A 87 6.39 -7.33 -15.32
C PHE A 87 5.10 -6.56 -15.59
N TYR A 88 3.96 -7.24 -15.69
CA TYR A 88 2.67 -6.59 -15.86
C TYR A 88 2.37 -5.59 -14.72
N ASN A 89 2.63 -6.01 -13.48
CA ASN A 89 2.42 -5.16 -12.30
C ASN A 89 3.37 -3.95 -12.32
N LEU A 90 4.61 -4.15 -12.76
CA LEU A 90 5.61 -3.09 -12.92
C LEU A 90 5.21 -2.10 -14.01
N PHE A 91 4.73 -2.56 -15.17
CA PHE A 91 4.23 -1.67 -16.23
C PHE A 91 3.03 -0.83 -15.77
N LYS A 92 2.14 -1.42 -14.95
CA LYS A 92 1.01 -0.70 -14.35
C LYS A 92 1.43 0.35 -13.32
N LEU A 93 2.58 0.19 -12.67
CA LEU A 93 3.14 1.18 -11.75
C LEU A 93 3.73 2.38 -12.49
N ILE A 94 4.23 2.18 -13.71
CA ILE A 94 4.87 3.22 -14.53
C ILE A 94 3.84 4.01 -15.35
N LYS A 95 2.75 3.37 -15.77
CA LYS A 95 1.67 4.00 -16.57
C LYS A 95 0.65 4.70 -15.68
#